data_AF-A0A411L4D1-F1
#
_entry.id   AF-A0A411L4D1-F1
#
_cell.length_a   1.000
_cell.length_b   1.000
_cell.length_c   1.000
_cell.angle_alpha   90.00
_cell.angle_beta   90.00
_cell.angle_gamma   90.00
#
_symmetry.space_group_name_H-M   'P 1'
#
loop_
_entity.id
_entity.type
_entity.pdbx_description
1 polymer ?
#
loop_
_entity_poly.entity_id
_entity_poly.type
_entity_poly.pdbx_seq_one_letter_code
_entity_poly.pdbx_strand_id
1 'polypeptide(L)' 'MAVPKKRTSFSKTRIRKNNWKKKGYWAALKALSLGKSLSTGNSKSFFVRKISN' A
#
# COMPACT_ATOMS: atom_id res chain seq x y z
N MET A 1 -29.40 -7.89 17.36
CA MET A 1 -28.27 -7.19 16.69
C MET A 1 -28.47 -5.69 16.86
N ALA A 2 -27.40 -4.92 17.10
CA ALA A 2 -27.51 -3.46 17.19
C ALA A 2 -27.71 -2.84 15.80
N VAL A 3 -28.69 -1.94 15.67
CA VAL A 3 -29.02 -1.25 14.41
C VAL A 3 -28.62 0.23 14.52
N PRO A 4 -27.97 0.82 13.50
CA PRO A 4 -27.60 2.23 13.55
C PRO A 4 -28.87 3.11 13.54
N LYS A 5 -29.02 3.97 14.55
CA LYS A 5 -30.17 4.87 14.67
C LYS A 5 -30.22 5.94 13.57
N LYS A 6 -29.06 6.33 13.04
CA LYS A 6 -28.90 7.35 11.99
C LYS A 6 -27.79 6.93 11.03
N ARG A 7 -27.90 7.35 9.77
CA ARG A 7 -26.83 7.17 8.79
C ARG A 7 -25.59 7.97 9.19
N THR A 8 -24.42 7.46 8.83
CA THR A 8 -23.18 8.21 8.98
C THR A 8 -23.17 9.42 8.04
N SER A 9 -22.62 10.54 8.50
CA SER A 9 -22.46 11.73 7.64
C SER A 9 -21.51 11.43 6.50
N PHE A 10 -21.69 12.10 5.35
CA PHE A 10 -20.82 11.94 4.19
C PHE A 10 -19.34 12.18 4.54
N SER A 11 -19.05 13.16 5.39
CA SER A 11 -17.70 13.44 5.88
C SER A 11 -17.08 12.24 6.60
N LYS A 12 -17.81 11.64 7.55
CA LYS A 12 -17.35 10.46 8.30
C LYS A 12 -17.16 9.24 7.40
N THR A 13 -18.02 9.05 6.40
CA THR A 13 -17.85 7.98 5.40
C THR A 13 -16.58 8.20 4.56
N ARG A 14 -16.32 9.43 4.09
CA ARG A 14 -15.13 9.76 3.31
C ARG A 14 -13.83 9.57 4.10
N ILE A 15 -13.80 9.99 5.37
CA ILE A 15 -12.64 9.81 6.25
C ILE A 15 -12.27 8.33 6.39
N ARG A 16 -13.26 7.45 6.62
CA ARG A 16 -13.01 5.99 6.69
C ARG A 16 -12.43 5.43 5.40
N LYS A 17 -12.94 5.85 4.24
CA LYS A 17 -12.40 5.45 2.93
C LYS A 17 -10.98 5.97 2.72
N ASN A 18 -10.69 7.21 3.13
CA ASN A 18 -9.34 7.78 3.02
C ASN A 18 -8.32 7.02 3.86
N ASN A 19 -8.68 6.58 5.06
CA ASN A 19 -7.80 5.74 5.88
C ASN A 19 -7.47 4.40 5.19
N TRP A 20 -8.44 3.80 4.50
CA TRP A 20 -8.18 2.60 3.70
C TRP A 20 -7.26 2.89 2.51
N LYS A 21 -7.51 3.97 1.76
CA LYS A 21 -6.65 4.41 0.63
C LYS A 21 -5.23 4.76 1.06
N LYS A 22 -5.04 5.36 2.23
CA LYS A 22 -3.72 5.75 2.78
C LYS A 22 -2.78 4.56 2.95
N LYS A 23 -3.30 3.34 3.16
CA LYS A 23 -2.47 2.13 3.25
C LYS A 23 -1.74 1.84 1.93
N GLY A 24 -2.37 2.11 0.79
CA GLY A 24 -1.77 1.92 -0.54
C GLY A 24 -0.58 2.84 -0.78
N TYR A 25 -0.64 4.08 -0.29
CA TYR A 25 0.47 5.03 -0.37
C TYR A 25 1.74 4.48 0.30
N TRP A 26 1.61 3.95 1.53
CA TRP A 26 2.75 3.36 2.24
C TRP A 26 3.32 2.12 1.54
N ALA A 27 2.45 1.28 0.95
CA ALA A 27 2.89 0.14 0.17
C ALA A 27 3.68 0.59 -1.09
N ALA A 28 3.19 1.61 -1.79
CA ALA A 28 3.85 2.17 -2.97
C ALA A 28 5.23 2.75 -2.65
N LEU A 29 5.37 3.48 -1.54
CA LEU A 29 6.67 4.00 -1.09
C LEU A 29 7.68 2.88 -0.83
N LYS A 30 7.27 1.83 -0.14
CA LYS A 30 8.13 0.66 0.13
C LYS A 30 8.51 -0.07 -1.15
N ALA A 31 7.54 -0.28 -2.06
CA ALA A 31 7.76 -0.93 -3.34
C ALA A 31 8.75 -0.14 -4.22
N LEU A 32 8.63 1.19 -4.28
CA LEU A 32 9.54 2.04 -5.04
C LEU A 32 10.97 1.98 -4.49
N SER A 33 11.13 2.09 -3.16
CA SER A 33 12.44 1.94 -2.50
C SER A 33 13.08 0.59 -2.82
N LEU A 34 12.29 -0.49 -2.71
CA LEU A 34 12.74 -1.85 -3.02
C LEU A 34 13.15 -2.00 -4.49
N GLY A 35 12.33 -1.51 -5.43
CA GLY A 35 12.63 -1.58 -6.86
C GLY A 35 13.95 -0.89 -7.22
N LYS A 36 14.21 0.31 -6.66
CA LYS A 36 15.49 1.00 -6.83
C LYS A 36 16.67 0.23 -6.27
N SER A 37 16.52 -0.41 -5.11
CA SER A 37 17.57 -1.25 -4.53
C SER A 37 17.90 -2.43 -5.45
N LEU A 38 16.88 -3.13 -5.93
CA LEU A 38 17.02 -4.29 -6.81
C LEU A 38 17.62 -3.92 -8.17
N SER A 39 17.27 -2.76 -8.74
CA SER A 39 17.79 -2.35 -10.06
C SER A 39 19.30 -2.12 -10.07
N THR A 40 19.92 -1.78 -8.94
CA THR A 40 21.38 -1.57 -8.87
C THR A 40 22.19 -2.85 -8.86
N GLY A 41 21.59 -4.01 -8.55
CA GLY A 41 22.29 -5.30 -8.49
C GLY A 41 23.32 -5.45 -7.36
N ASN A 42 23.52 -4.42 -6.54
CA ASN A 42 24.52 -4.40 -5.46
C ASN A 42 24.05 -5.07 -4.17
N SER A 43 22.73 -5.23 -4.00
CA SER A 43 22.14 -5.82 -2.81
C SER A 43 22.34 -7.34 -2.78
N LYS A 44 23.17 -7.83 -1.85
CA LYS A 44 23.42 -9.27 -1.65
C LYS A 44 22.35 -10.01 -0.84
N SER A 45 21.45 -9.27 -0.20
CA SER A 45 20.42 -9.82 0.71
C SER A 45 19.14 -10.27 -0.01
N PHE A 46 18.86 -9.75 -1.21
CA PHE A 46 17.63 -10.05 -1.94
C PHE A 46 17.95 -10.90 -3.17
N PHE A 47 17.27 -12.04 -3.30
CA PHE A 47 17.36 -12.90 -4.48
C PHE A 47 16.17 -12.65 -5.41
N VAL A 48 16.43 -12.38 -6.69
CA VAL A 48 15.41 -12.24 -7.73
C VAL A 48 15.81 -13.14 -8.89
N ARG A 49 14.88 -14.00 -9.35
CA ARG A 49 15.10 -14.87 -10.50
C ARG A 49 15.22 -14.02 -11.76
N LYS A 50 16.41 -13.99 -12.38
CA LYS A 50 16.59 -13.41 -13.72
C LYS A 50 16.02 -14.38 -14.75
N ILE A 51 15.09 -13.91 -15.57
CA ILE A 51 14.63 -14.64 -16.76
C ILE A 51 15.44 -14.06 -17.92
N SER A 52 16.28 -14.89 -18.54
CA SER A 52 16.93 -14.55 -19.81
C SER A 52 15.94 -14.79 -20.94
N ASN A 53 15.86 -13.85 -21.89
CA ASN A 53 15.21 -14.08 -23.19
C ASN A 53 16.14 -14.87 -24.11
#